data_AF-A0A8H7TFK1-F1
#
_entry.id   AF-A0A8H7TFK1-F1
#
_cell.length_a   1.000
_cell.length_b   1.000
_cell.length_c   1.000
_cell.angle_alpha   90.00
_cell.angle_beta   90.00
_cell.angle_gamma   90.00
#
_symmetry.space_group_name_H-M   'P 1'
#
loop_
_entity.id
_entity.type
_entity.pdbx_description
1 polymer ?
#
loop_
_entity_poly.entity_id
_entity_poly.type
_entity_poly.pdbx_seq_one_letter_code
_entity_poly.pdbx_strand_id
1 'polypeptide(L)'
;MDSLPTEILGLILEWEVRMCERQKNTILGLRLVCKAFDMALRTCSFKTIQLEFSRFLRHAPTPDVQSLVGVGGLCEALYLDMMVVRDEEEISRLSSVFHGLLRKVPEMIPLLDSLRRYCLNDSTFDETDFRRVTEDVLQFTPNLRRLKLNLPFQVVGQTSRTATVLLATTLACLAKRPEEHTVLQTMVLDHVSDTTLIDICHNPMDLNNAITTFTHLKHLVLSIKRQESLPSIQSSFSNNLWFLIEKAVPLESLCLIGWNIRRDIKTRRHCHNVAYNHWTMRSLPFSRDISDKLMHLRNLELKRIDIDPHIFVDLITQIAPSLKELYLNQVYLKIRAPQHVSRGLDLWIGGIGRKKEETCWVAEEMRGIPELKLDILRATGIGYDDFLPIPDEEFPAYDLVDPTGQSRSFDQRFVSAVLCGPDPSTESQVQPQAHIEDTTEITSSPVSLHSTLPVPIQSETSSQAQSQSSTISTTQPRATYDAETYQRTYHNSTSEFKRSIDGYFINHNEQALKELQNIITVADRGMNMLSAEIERARMEGEMVREGG
;
A
#
# COMPACT_ATOMS: atom_id res chain seq x y z
N MET A 1 23.06 37.63 7.32
CA MET A 1 22.14 36.86 6.45
C MET A 1 21.71 37.67 5.25
N ASP A 2 21.24 38.91 5.41
CA ASP A 2 20.78 39.77 4.30
C ASP A 2 21.84 40.12 3.24
N SER A 3 23.11 39.90 3.53
CA SER A 3 24.23 40.10 2.58
C SER A 3 24.57 38.86 1.75
N LEU A 4 23.94 37.70 2.01
CA LEU A 4 24.20 36.47 1.27
C LEU A 4 23.37 36.43 -0.02
N PRO A 5 23.90 35.80 -1.10
CA PRO A 5 23.12 35.52 -2.30
C PRO A 5 21.86 34.69 -1.98
N THR A 6 20.77 34.99 -2.68
CA THR A 6 19.45 34.34 -2.50
C THR A 6 19.53 32.83 -2.70
N GLU A 7 20.41 32.36 -3.60
CA GLU A 7 20.64 30.96 -3.90
C GLU A 7 21.24 30.22 -2.71
N ILE A 8 22.21 30.83 -2.02
CA ILE A 8 22.83 30.26 -0.82
C ILE A 8 21.81 30.24 0.33
N LEU A 9 21.03 31.31 0.49
CA LEU A 9 19.94 31.36 1.48
C LEU A 9 18.90 30.27 1.20
N GLY A 10 18.55 30.04 -0.08
CA GLY A 10 17.64 28.98 -0.50
C GLY A 10 18.16 27.59 -0.14
N LEU A 11 19.44 27.30 -0.39
CA LEU A 11 20.07 26.02 -0.04
C LEU A 11 20.13 25.79 1.48
N ILE A 12 20.43 26.83 2.27
CA ILE A 12 20.41 26.76 3.73
C ILE A 12 18.99 26.41 4.21
N LEU A 13 17.98 27.11 3.72
CA LEU A 13 16.59 26.88 4.13
C LEU A 13 16.07 25.51 3.69
N GLU A 14 16.42 25.06 2.49
CA GLU A 14 16.08 23.72 2.02
C GLU A 14 16.72 22.64 2.90
N TRP A 15 17.98 22.83 3.28
CA TRP A 15 18.67 21.95 4.21
C TRP A 15 17.99 21.92 5.58
N GLU A 16 17.68 23.08 6.16
CA GLU A 16 16.99 23.18 7.45
C GLU A 16 15.61 22.51 7.41
N VAL A 17 14.82 22.72 6.35
CA VAL A 17 13.52 22.06 6.16
C VAL A 17 13.69 20.54 6.09
N ARG A 18 14.68 20.04 5.35
CA ARG A 18 14.96 18.59 5.26
C ARG A 18 15.41 17.99 6.59
N MET A 19 16.27 18.68 7.34
CA MET A 19 16.72 18.23 8.67
C MET A 19 15.58 18.26 9.70
N CYS A 20 14.60 19.15 9.52
CA CYS A 20 13.46 19.33 10.40
C CYS A 20 12.14 18.78 9.84
N GLU A 21 12.18 17.75 8.98
CA GLU A 21 10.98 17.19 8.30
C GLU A 21 9.84 16.77 9.26
N ARG A 22 10.15 16.47 10.53
CA ARG A 22 9.19 16.10 11.59
C ARG A 22 8.89 17.23 12.58
N GLN A 23 9.61 18.34 12.51
CA GLN A 23 9.61 19.43 13.48
C GLN A 23 9.30 20.78 12.82
N LYS A 24 8.21 20.81 12.05
CA LYS A 24 7.72 21.99 11.32
C LYS A 24 7.66 23.25 12.19
N ASN A 25 7.25 23.15 13.45
CA ASN A 25 7.13 24.33 14.31
C ASN A 25 8.48 24.93 14.71
N THR A 26 9.55 24.12 14.76
CA THR A 26 10.90 24.57 15.13
C THR A 26 11.46 25.54 14.09
N ILE A 27 11.15 25.33 12.80
CA ILE A 27 11.63 26.19 11.72
C ILE A 27 10.81 27.47 11.54
N LEU A 28 9.61 27.57 12.12
CA LEU A 28 8.75 28.76 11.96
C LEU A 28 9.41 30.02 12.53
N GLY A 29 10.20 29.88 13.61
CA GLY A 29 10.96 30.98 14.19
C GLY A 29 12.02 31.56 13.25
N LEU A 30 12.55 30.75 12.32
CA LEU A 30 13.54 31.20 11.34
C LEU A 30 12.97 32.26 10.39
N ARG A 31 11.64 32.34 10.23
CA ARG A 31 10.99 33.41 9.46
C ARG A 31 11.32 34.80 9.98
N LEU A 32 11.64 34.94 11.26
CA LEU A 32 11.96 36.22 11.89
C LEU A 32 13.41 36.65 11.68
N VAL A 33 14.26 35.79 11.11
CA VAL A 33 15.69 36.09 10.89
C VAL A 33 15.87 37.17 9.84
N CYS A 34 15.17 37.07 8.71
CA CYS A 34 15.15 38.11 7.68
C CYS A 34 14.00 37.96 6.68
N LYS A 35 13.81 38.96 5.81
CA LYS A 35 12.75 38.98 4.79
C LYS A 35 12.85 37.82 3.81
N ALA A 36 14.06 37.44 3.40
CA ALA A 36 14.27 36.31 2.49
C ALA A 36 13.82 34.99 3.14
N PHE A 37 14.13 34.80 4.43
CA PHE A 37 13.70 33.63 5.19
C PHE A 37 12.18 33.60 5.35
N ASP A 38 11.54 34.72 5.67
CA ASP A 38 10.08 34.79 5.75
C ASP A 38 9.41 34.42 4.41
N MET A 39 9.90 34.97 3.29
CA MET A 39 9.35 34.68 1.96
C MET A 39 9.51 33.21 1.57
N ALA A 40 10.70 32.64 1.75
CA ALA A 40 10.99 31.26 1.37
C ALA A 40 10.29 30.23 2.28
N LEU A 41 10.27 30.45 3.60
CA LEU A 41 9.64 29.52 4.52
C LEU A 41 8.12 29.58 4.45
N ARG A 42 7.50 30.72 4.09
CA ARG A 42 6.05 30.80 3.92
C ARG A 42 5.51 29.82 2.89
N THR A 43 6.22 29.62 1.77
CA THR A 43 5.75 28.78 0.66
C THR A 43 5.79 27.29 0.96
N CYS A 44 6.64 26.83 1.89
CA CYS A 44 6.66 25.44 2.35
C CYS A 44 5.92 25.25 3.68
N SER A 45 6.11 26.16 4.65
CA SER A 45 5.56 26.01 6.01
C SER A 45 4.05 26.16 6.07
N PHE A 46 3.42 26.95 5.19
CA PHE A 46 1.96 27.09 5.18
C PHE A 46 1.28 26.21 4.13
N LYS A 47 2.03 25.34 3.44
CA LYS A 47 1.50 24.52 2.35
C LYS A 47 0.47 23.48 2.81
N THR A 48 0.62 22.99 4.04
CA THR A 48 -0.35 22.06 4.67
C THR A 48 -0.93 22.65 5.93
N ILE A 49 -2.27 22.66 6.01
CA ILE A 49 -3.02 22.81 7.26
C ILE A 49 -3.21 21.42 7.86
N GLN A 50 -2.79 21.25 9.12
CA GLN A 50 -3.05 20.04 9.87
C GLN A 50 -4.08 20.32 10.96
N LEU A 51 -5.19 19.60 10.90
CA LEU A 51 -6.25 19.64 11.89
C LEU A 51 -6.16 18.36 12.73
N GLU A 52 -5.79 18.53 13.99
CA GLU A 52 -5.65 17.46 14.95
C GLU A 52 -6.82 17.48 15.93
N PHE A 53 -7.52 16.35 16.05
CA PHE A 53 -8.83 16.35 16.70
C PHE A 53 -8.79 16.34 18.23
N SER A 54 -7.65 16.00 18.81
CA SER A 54 -7.38 16.26 20.24
C SER A 54 -7.57 17.74 20.63
N ARG A 55 -7.61 18.66 19.64
CA ARG A 55 -7.73 20.11 19.82
C ARG A 55 -9.12 20.69 19.49
N PHE A 56 -10.07 19.88 19.04
CA PHE A 56 -11.46 20.32 18.75
C PHE A 56 -12.43 20.16 19.91
N LEU A 57 -11.94 19.76 21.08
CA LEU A 57 -12.77 19.70 22.28
C LEU A 57 -13.39 21.09 22.52
N ARG A 58 -14.70 21.15 22.82
CA ARG A 58 -15.43 22.42 23.08
C ARG A 58 -14.78 23.32 24.15
N HIS A 59 -13.93 22.75 25.00
CA HIS A 59 -13.21 23.43 26.07
C HIS A 59 -11.74 23.75 25.71
N ALA A 60 -11.26 23.36 24.53
CA ALA A 60 -9.93 23.68 24.03
C ALA A 60 -9.97 24.93 23.13
N PRO A 61 -8.89 25.72 23.06
CA PRO A 61 -8.80 26.82 22.12
C PRO A 61 -8.89 26.28 20.68
N THR A 62 -9.97 26.63 19.97
CA THR A 62 -10.10 26.31 18.55
C THR A 62 -9.13 27.17 17.72
N PRO A 63 -8.69 26.68 16.55
CA PRO A 63 -7.87 27.48 15.64
C PRO A 63 -8.53 28.83 15.34
N ASP A 64 -7.79 29.92 15.44
CA ASP A 64 -8.28 31.22 15.00
C ASP A 64 -8.40 31.23 13.48
N VAL A 65 -9.64 31.14 13.00
CA VAL A 65 -9.97 31.15 11.58
C VAL A 65 -9.51 32.46 10.93
N GLN A 66 -9.42 33.58 11.66
CA GLN A 66 -8.91 34.85 11.10
C GLN A 66 -7.45 34.77 10.70
N SER A 67 -6.65 33.96 11.41
CA SER A 67 -5.26 33.72 11.05
C SER A 67 -5.13 33.05 9.66
N LEU A 68 -6.15 32.31 9.19
CA LEU A 68 -6.18 31.72 7.86
C LEU A 68 -6.37 32.74 6.74
N VAL A 69 -6.97 33.90 7.02
CA VAL A 69 -7.15 34.96 6.00
C VAL A 69 -5.80 35.39 5.42
N GLY A 70 -4.73 35.40 6.23
CA GLY A 70 -3.39 35.82 5.80
C GLY A 70 -2.54 34.74 5.12
N VAL A 71 -2.85 33.46 5.32
CA VAL A 71 -2.01 32.33 4.84
C VAL A 71 -2.75 31.29 4.02
N GLY A 72 -4.08 31.34 3.97
CA GLY A 72 -4.93 30.35 3.31
C GLY A 72 -4.70 30.24 1.81
N GLY A 73 -4.34 31.36 1.16
CA GLY A 73 -3.90 31.36 -0.24
C GLY A 73 -2.58 30.61 -0.50
N LEU A 74 -1.78 30.33 0.51
CA LEU A 74 -0.56 29.51 0.39
C LEU A 74 -0.83 28.02 0.61
N CYS A 75 -2.01 27.68 1.15
CA CYS A 75 -2.34 26.32 1.52
C CYS A 75 -2.76 25.51 0.28
N GLU A 76 -2.09 24.39 0.06
CA GLU A 76 -2.37 23.48 -1.04
C GLU A 76 -2.84 22.09 -0.56
N ALA A 77 -2.68 21.81 0.73
CA ALA A 77 -3.01 20.53 1.32
C ALA A 77 -3.73 20.68 2.67
N LEU A 78 -4.64 19.75 2.94
CA LEU A 78 -5.29 19.59 4.23
C LEU A 78 -5.02 18.18 4.75
N TYR A 79 -4.56 18.09 5.99
CA TYR A 79 -4.40 16.84 6.72
C TYR A 79 -5.34 16.83 7.92
N LEU A 80 -6.32 15.94 7.90
CA LEU A 80 -7.28 15.70 8.97
C LEU A 80 -6.90 14.42 9.72
N ASP A 81 -6.55 14.54 11.00
CA ASP A 81 -6.09 13.40 11.81
C ASP A 81 -7.10 13.00 12.89
N MET A 82 -8.02 12.09 12.55
CA MET A 82 -9.12 11.63 13.41
C MET A 82 -8.82 10.28 14.07
N MET A 83 -7.59 9.80 13.99
CA MET A 83 -7.22 8.43 14.39
C MET A 83 -7.59 8.09 15.84
N VAL A 84 -7.56 9.08 16.74
CA VAL A 84 -7.88 8.93 18.17
C VAL A 84 -9.37 9.10 18.51
N VAL A 85 -10.19 9.61 17.57
CA VAL A 85 -11.63 9.80 17.79
C VAL A 85 -12.31 8.44 17.97
N ARG A 86 -13.33 8.36 18.82
CA ARG A 86 -14.02 7.11 19.19
C ARG A 86 -15.53 7.21 19.09
N ASP A 87 -16.14 6.05 18.93
CA ASP A 87 -17.57 5.83 19.08
C ASP A 87 -17.88 5.52 20.55
N GLU A 88 -18.94 6.12 21.10
CA GLU A 88 -19.43 5.80 22.44
C GLU A 88 -19.87 4.34 22.56
N GLU A 89 -20.39 3.75 21.47
CA GLU A 89 -20.77 2.35 21.41
C GLU A 89 -19.54 1.42 21.47
N GLU A 90 -18.39 1.83 20.91
CA GLU A 90 -17.13 1.10 21.05
C GLU A 90 -16.67 1.06 22.52
N ILE A 91 -16.69 2.20 23.22
CA ILE A 91 -16.33 2.27 24.64
C ILE A 91 -17.29 1.46 25.51
N SER A 92 -18.59 1.52 25.21
CA SER A 92 -19.61 0.75 25.93
C SER A 92 -19.42 -0.75 25.75
N ARG A 93 -19.09 -1.19 24.52
CA ARG A 93 -18.74 -2.60 24.23
C ARG A 93 -17.48 -3.04 24.95
N LEU A 94 -16.41 -2.24 24.89
CA LEU A 94 -15.18 -2.49 25.64
C LEU A 94 -15.47 -2.63 27.15
N SER A 95 -16.21 -1.69 27.72
CA SER A 95 -16.61 -1.72 29.14
C SER A 95 -17.39 -2.99 29.48
N SER A 96 -18.33 -3.41 28.63
CA SER A 96 -19.12 -4.63 28.81
C SER A 96 -18.27 -5.90 28.73
N VAL A 97 -17.44 -6.04 27.69
CA VAL A 97 -16.52 -7.19 27.51
C VAL A 97 -15.57 -7.32 28.70
N PHE A 98 -15.06 -6.19 29.19
CA PHE A 98 -14.12 -6.19 30.31
C PHE A 98 -14.79 -6.18 31.67
N HIS A 99 -16.11 -6.01 31.79
CA HIS A 99 -16.80 -5.89 33.07
C HIS A 99 -16.50 -7.08 34.01
N GLY A 100 -16.51 -8.30 33.48
CA GLY A 100 -16.14 -9.52 34.23
C GLY A 100 -14.64 -9.68 34.52
N LEU A 101 -13.78 -8.93 33.82
CA LEU A 101 -12.32 -8.94 33.93
C LEU A 101 -11.74 -7.71 34.63
N LEU A 102 -12.56 -6.71 35.01
CA LEU A 102 -12.10 -5.47 35.64
C LEU A 102 -11.27 -5.71 36.91
N ARG A 103 -11.59 -6.77 37.67
CA ARG A 103 -10.80 -7.15 38.85
C ARG A 103 -9.38 -7.63 38.50
N LYS A 104 -9.18 -8.16 37.30
CA LYS A 104 -7.89 -8.69 36.81
C LYS A 104 -7.13 -7.66 35.95
N VAL A 105 -7.82 -6.66 35.38
CA VAL A 105 -7.24 -5.55 34.60
C VAL A 105 -7.75 -4.19 35.13
N PRO A 106 -7.32 -3.76 36.33
CA PRO A 106 -7.77 -2.50 36.92
C PRO A 106 -7.38 -1.27 36.09
N GLU A 107 -6.33 -1.36 35.28
CA GLU A 107 -5.86 -0.30 34.38
C GLU A 107 -6.87 0.03 33.27
N MET A 108 -7.88 -0.82 33.06
CA MET A 108 -8.93 -0.61 32.05
C MET A 108 -9.91 0.49 32.44
N ILE A 109 -10.19 0.68 33.73
CA ILE A 109 -11.09 1.74 34.20
C ILE A 109 -10.56 3.13 33.81
N PRO A 110 -9.33 3.53 34.21
CA PRO A 110 -8.80 4.83 33.84
C PRO A 110 -8.59 4.98 32.32
N LEU A 111 -8.35 3.88 31.60
CA LEU A 111 -8.28 3.91 30.13
C LEU A 111 -9.64 4.25 29.50
N LEU A 112 -10.71 3.56 29.90
CA LEU A 112 -12.05 3.80 29.36
C LEU A 112 -12.52 5.22 29.68
N ASP A 113 -12.24 5.72 30.89
CA ASP A 113 -12.51 7.11 31.27
C ASP A 113 -11.71 8.10 30.41
N SER A 114 -10.44 7.81 30.13
CA SER A 114 -9.62 8.62 29.24
C SER A 114 -10.17 8.65 27.81
N LEU A 115 -10.61 7.49 27.29
CA LEU A 115 -11.15 7.32 25.94
C LEU A 115 -12.42 8.15 25.71
N ARG A 116 -13.27 8.30 26.74
CA ARG A 116 -14.50 9.11 26.64
C ARG A 116 -14.24 10.56 26.25
N ARG A 117 -13.05 11.08 26.53
CA ARG A 117 -12.65 12.45 26.10
C ARG A 117 -12.50 12.58 24.59
N TYR A 118 -12.36 11.48 23.86
CA TYR A 118 -12.21 11.45 22.42
C TYR A 118 -13.47 10.95 21.70
N CYS A 119 -14.59 10.78 22.41
CA CYS A 119 -15.85 10.40 21.79
C CYS A 119 -16.39 11.52 20.89
N LEU A 120 -17.02 11.12 19.79
CA LEU A 120 -17.91 12.00 19.03
C LEU A 120 -19.29 12.02 19.71
N ASN A 121 -19.57 13.04 20.53
CA ASN A 121 -20.86 13.25 21.18
C ASN A 121 -21.06 14.71 21.63
N ASP A 122 -22.27 15.04 22.08
CA ASP A 122 -22.65 16.40 22.47
C ASP A 122 -21.86 16.96 23.67
N SER A 123 -21.23 16.12 24.48
CA SER A 123 -20.47 16.58 25.66
C SER A 123 -19.04 17.01 25.31
N THR A 124 -18.46 16.44 24.26
CA THR A 124 -17.07 16.66 23.84
C THR A 124 -16.99 17.48 22.58
N PHE A 125 -17.54 16.94 21.48
CA PHE A 125 -17.49 17.44 20.12
C PHE A 125 -18.40 16.55 19.25
N ASP A 126 -19.20 17.15 18.37
CA ASP A 126 -20.14 16.44 17.51
C ASP A 126 -19.89 16.69 16.01
N GLU A 127 -20.73 16.11 15.14
CA GLU A 127 -20.64 16.31 13.68
C GLU A 127 -20.80 17.79 13.29
N THR A 128 -21.61 18.56 14.01
CA THR A 128 -21.88 19.97 13.70
C THR A 128 -20.61 20.80 13.93
N ASP A 129 -19.93 20.56 15.05
CA ASP A 129 -18.64 21.17 15.34
C ASP A 129 -17.61 20.79 14.27
N PHE A 130 -17.58 19.53 13.83
CA PHE A 130 -16.66 19.05 12.78
C PHE A 130 -16.89 19.75 11.45
N ARG A 131 -18.16 19.79 11.03
CA ARG A 131 -18.60 20.38 9.78
C ARG A 131 -18.20 21.85 9.74
N ARG A 132 -18.53 22.61 10.78
CA ARG A 132 -18.23 24.05 10.87
C ARG A 132 -16.73 24.31 10.67
N VAL A 133 -15.88 23.65 11.45
CA VAL A 133 -14.41 23.84 11.34
C VAL A 133 -13.90 23.48 9.95
N THR A 134 -14.38 22.37 9.39
CA THR A 134 -13.93 21.91 8.08
C THR A 134 -14.39 22.86 6.97
N GLU A 135 -15.63 23.35 7.02
CA GLU A 135 -16.17 24.34 6.08
C GLU A 135 -15.40 25.66 6.18
N ASP A 136 -15.15 26.15 7.40
CA ASP A 136 -14.38 27.37 7.64
C ASP A 136 -12.97 27.25 7.01
N VAL A 137 -12.25 26.16 7.30
CA VAL A 137 -10.90 25.95 6.74
C VAL A 137 -10.93 25.88 5.23
N LEU A 138 -11.87 25.13 4.64
CA LEU A 138 -11.98 24.99 3.18
C LEU A 138 -12.36 26.29 2.48
N GLN A 139 -13.15 27.15 3.14
CA GLN A 139 -13.51 28.47 2.64
C GLN A 139 -12.28 29.37 2.50
N PHE A 140 -11.35 29.32 3.46
CA PHE A 140 -10.14 30.16 3.42
C PHE A 140 -8.96 29.54 2.64
N THR A 141 -9.09 28.33 2.11
CA THR A 141 -8.04 27.67 1.31
C THR A 141 -8.44 27.43 -0.15
N PRO A 142 -8.39 28.47 -1.01
CA PRO A 142 -8.80 28.35 -2.40
C PRO A 142 -7.89 27.43 -3.23
N ASN A 143 -6.60 27.35 -2.88
CA ASN A 143 -5.58 26.59 -3.63
C ASN A 143 -5.43 25.13 -3.18
N LEU A 144 -6.30 24.66 -2.29
CA LEU A 144 -6.27 23.30 -1.78
C LEU A 144 -6.55 22.30 -2.90
N ARG A 145 -5.57 21.45 -3.18
CA ARG A 145 -5.61 20.40 -4.21
C ARG A 145 -5.28 19.01 -3.68
N ARG A 146 -4.92 18.88 -2.41
CA ARG A 146 -4.57 17.61 -1.77
C ARG A 146 -5.25 17.44 -0.43
N LEU A 147 -5.73 16.24 -0.16
CA LEU A 147 -6.34 15.86 1.10
C LEU A 147 -5.69 14.59 1.63
N LYS A 148 -5.34 14.60 2.91
CA LYS A 148 -5.04 13.41 3.68
C LYS A 148 -6.03 13.31 4.83
N LEU A 149 -6.67 12.14 4.96
CA LEU A 149 -7.65 11.85 5.99
C LEU A 149 -7.25 10.57 6.71
N ASN A 150 -6.93 10.67 8.00
CA ASN A 150 -6.82 9.50 8.86
C ASN A 150 -8.15 9.31 9.58
N LEU A 151 -8.91 8.30 9.19
CA LEU A 151 -10.17 7.97 9.85
C LEU A 151 -9.93 7.37 11.25
N PRO A 152 -10.94 7.43 12.14
CA PRO A 152 -10.91 6.80 13.45
C PRO A 152 -10.39 5.36 13.39
N PHE A 153 -9.34 5.06 14.17
CA PHE A 153 -8.87 3.70 14.31
C PHE A 153 -9.77 2.95 15.28
N GLN A 154 -10.61 2.07 14.74
CA GLN A 154 -11.43 1.18 15.56
C GLN A 154 -10.59 0.03 16.11
N VAL A 155 -10.53 -0.08 17.44
CA VAL A 155 -9.80 -1.11 18.17
C VAL A 155 -10.70 -2.33 18.37
N VAL A 156 -11.98 -2.11 18.71
CA VAL A 156 -12.96 -3.17 18.96
C VAL A 156 -14.29 -2.91 18.24
N GLY A 157 -14.88 -3.99 17.72
CA GLY A 157 -16.14 -3.94 16.97
C GLY A 157 -15.96 -4.05 15.44
N GLN A 158 -17.08 -4.35 14.78
CA GLN A 158 -17.14 -4.56 13.32
C GLN A 158 -17.57 -3.31 12.55
N THR A 159 -18.26 -2.37 13.19
CA THR A 159 -18.80 -1.15 12.58
C THR A 159 -18.34 0.09 13.34
N SER A 160 -17.92 1.13 12.61
CA SER A 160 -17.60 2.46 13.16
C SER A 160 -18.51 3.49 12.52
N ARG A 161 -19.60 3.86 13.21
CA ARG A 161 -20.51 4.91 12.73
C ARG A 161 -19.78 6.25 12.63
N THR A 162 -18.90 6.52 13.59
CA THR A 162 -18.08 7.72 13.64
C THR A 162 -17.18 7.87 12.41
N ALA A 163 -16.53 6.80 11.94
CA ALA A 163 -15.71 6.87 10.73
C ALA A 163 -16.55 7.19 9.48
N THR A 164 -17.74 6.58 9.36
CA THR A 164 -18.68 6.86 8.27
C THR A 164 -19.14 8.31 8.27
N VAL A 165 -19.64 8.81 9.41
CA VAL A 165 -20.14 10.18 9.55
C VAL A 165 -19.06 11.21 9.22
N LEU A 166 -17.83 11.01 9.72
CA LEU A 166 -16.72 11.93 9.49
C LEU A 166 -16.25 11.91 8.03
N LEU A 167 -16.19 10.73 7.39
CA LEU A 167 -15.86 10.63 5.97
C LEU A 167 -16.95 11.30 5.11
N ALA A 168 -18.22 10.96 5.34
CA ALA A 168 -19.35 11.54 4.62
C ALA A 168 -19.40 13.07 4.76
N THR A 169 -19.19 13.59 5.97
CA THR A 169 -19.11 15.04 6.24
C THR A 169 -17.95 15.67 5.50
N THR A 170 -16.76 15.06 5.54
CA THR A 170 -15.59 15.56 4.81
C THR A 170 -15.87 15.66 3.31
N LEU A 171 -16.44 14.61 2.71
CA LEU A 171 -16.80 14.58 1.29
C LEU A 171 -17.88 15.62 0.96
N ALA A 172 -18.88 15.81 1.82
CA ALA A 172 -19.90 16.82 1.66
C ALA A 172 -19.32 18.25 1.66
N CYS A 173 -18.39 18.55 2.58
CA CYS A 173 -17.74 19.86 2.62
C CYS A 173 -16.85 20.09 1.38
N LEU A 174 -16.17 19.06 0.89
CA LEU A 174 -15.35 19.14 -0.33
C LEU A 174 -16.20 19.33 -1.59
N ALA A 175 -17.32 18.62 -1.70
CA ALA A 175 -18.22 18.71 -2.84
C ALA A 175 -18.92 20.09 -2.94
N LYS A 176 -19.04 20.82 -1.83
CA LYS A 176 -19.63 22.16 -1.76
C LYS A 176 -18.62 23.29 -1.96
N ARG A 177 -17.36 23.00 -2.27
CA ARG A 177 -16.35 24.05 -2.48
C ARG A 177 -16.75 24.95 -3.66
N PRO A 178 -16.50 26.27 -3.58
CA PRO A 178 -16.78 27.19 -4.67
C PRO A 178 -16.08 26.80 -5.97
N GLU A 179 -16.69 27.11 -7.11
CA GLU A 179 -16.13 26.76 -8.44
C GLU A 179 -14.82 27.50 -8.74
N GLU A 180 -14.56 28.64 -8.09
CA GLU A 180 -13.29 29.37 -8.24
C GLU A 180 -12.13 28.68 -7.51
N HIS A 181 -12.42 27.73 -6.61
CA HIS A 181 -11.39 27.01 -5.86
C HIS A 181 -10.74 25.95 -6.75
N THR A 182 -9.46 25.70 -6.49
CA THR A 182 -8.72 24.64 -7.18
C THR A 182 -9.34 23.27 -6.86
N VAL A 183 -9.54 22.46 -7.89
CA VAL A 183 -10.08 21.10 -7.75
C VAL A 183 -9.14 20.19 -6.98
N LEU A 184 -9.70 19.24 -6.24
CA LEU A 184 -8.94 18.23 -5.53
C LEU A 184 -8.33 17.22 -6.52
N GLN A 185 -7.02 17.04 -6.47
CA GLN A 185 -6.26 16.16 -7.37
C GLN A 185 -5.62 14.97 -6.65
N THR A 186 -5.34 15.09 -5.35
CA THR A 186 -4.74 14.01 -4.55
C THR A 186 -5.58 13.73 -3.32
N MET A 187 -5.87 12.44 -3.10
CA MET A 187 -6.56 11.98 -1.91
C MET A 187 -5.84 10.80 -1.28
N VAL A 188 -5.58 10.90 0.02
CA VAL A 188 -5.07 9.81 0.85
C VAL A 188 -6.11 9.53 1.92
N LEU A 189 -6.73 8.35 1.88
CA LEU A 189 -7.67 7.89 2.88
C LEU A 189 -7.08 6.72 3.65
N ASP A 190 -6.84 6.94 4.94
CA ASP A 190 -6.31 5.94 5.84
C ASP A 190 -7.41 5.36 6.73
N HIS A 191 -7.37 4.04 6.94
CA HIS A 191 -8.29 3.28 7.79
C HIS A 191 -9.76 3.24 7.31
N VAL A 192 -9.98 3.19 5.99
CA VAL A 192 -11.32 3.04 5.41
C VAL A 192 -11.81 1.62 5.63
N SER A 193 -12.90 1.41 6.39
CA SER A 193 -13.52 0.10 6.49
C SER A 193 -14.43 -0.22 5.30
N ASP A 194 -14.64 -1.51 5.04
CA ASP A 194 -15.63 -1.97 4.08
C ASP A 194 -17.04 -1.49 4.42
N THR A 195 -17.42 -1.54 5.70
CA THR A 195 -18.70 -1.03 6.20
C THR A 195 -18.90 0.46 5.91
N THR A 196 -17.91 1.31 6.20
CA THR A 196 -17.98 2.75 5.92
C THR A 196 -18.17 3.04 4.45
N LEU A 197 -17.43 2.35 3.57
CA LEU A 197 -17.54 2.56 2.13
C LEU A 197 -18.89 2.09 1.60
N ILE A 198 -19.40 0.96 2.12
CA ILE A 198 -20.74 0.47 1.83
C ILE A 198 -21.79 1.50 2.23
N ASP A 199 -21.76 2.01 3.46
CA ASP A 199 -22.76 2.94 3.99
C ASP A 199 -22.81 4.24 3.16
N ILE A 200 -21.65 4.79 2.79
CA ILE A 200 -21.55 5.97 1.91
C ILE A 200 -22.23 5.71 0.57
N CYS A 201 -22.02 4.53 -0.01
CA CYS A 201 -22.62 4.18 -1.30
C CYS A 201 -24.13 3.86 -1.21
N HIS A 202 -24.66 3.51 -0.03
CA HIS A 202 -26.09 3.27 0.17
C HIS A 202 -26.89 4.56 0.39
N ASN A 203 -26.25 5.65 0.83
CA ASN A 203 -26.88 6.95 0.94
C ASN A 203 -26.71 7.76 -0.36
N PRO A 204 -27.79 8.11 -1.08
CA PRO A 204 -27.70 8.83 -2.36
C PRO A 204 -26.96 10.17 -2.28
N MET A 205 -27.12 10.91 -1.17
CA MET A 205 -26.47 12.21 -0.98
C MET A 205 -24.98 12.04 -0.75
N ASP A 206 -24.58 11.08 0.09
CA ASP A 206 -23.17 10.81 0.38
C ASP A 206 -22.46 10.23 -0.84
N LEU A 207 -23.13 9.34 -1.58
CA LEU A 207 -22.65 8.83 -2.85
C LEU A 207 -22.41 9.96 -3.87
N ASN A 208 -23.36 10.89 -4.00
CA ASN A 208 -23.19 12.03 -4.91
C ASN A 208 -22.01 12.91 -4.48
N ASN A 209 -21.86 13.20 -3.19
CA ASN A 209 -20.71 13.95 -2.66
C ASN A 209 -19.38 13.23 -2.91
N ALA A 210 -19.35 11.90 -2.74
CA ALA A 210 -18.19 11.07 -3.02
C ALA A 210 -17.81 11.13 -4.51
N ILE A 211 -18.78 10.94 -5.42
CA ILE A 211 -18.56 11.01 -6.87
C ILE A 211 -17.98 12.37 -7.26
N THR A 212 -18.60 13.48 -6.82
CA THR A 212 -18.14 14.84 -7.09
C THR A 212 -16.69 15.04 -6.64
N THR A 213 -16.34 14.54 -5.46
CA THR A 213 -14.99 14.67 -4.92
C THR A 213 -13.98 13.80 -5.67
N PHE A 214 -14.37 12.59 -6.12
CA PHE A 214 -13.48 11.65 -6.81
C PHE A 214 -13.21 12.02 -8.26
N THR A 215 -14.14 12.74 -8.92
CA THR A 215 -14.14 13.00 -10.36
C THR A 215 -12.82 13.55 -10.92
N HIS A 216 -12.12 14.38 -10.14
CA HIS A 216 -10.92 15.11 -10.59
C HIS A 216 -9.61 14.54 -10.04
N LEU A 217 -9.66 13.41 -9.32
CA LEU A 217 -8.48 12.83 -8.69
C LEU A 217 -7.50 12.26 -9.73
N LYS A 218 -6.24 12.67 -9.60
CA LYS A 218 -5.07 12.13 -10.32
C LYS A 218 -4.31 11.11 -9.49
N HIS A 219 -4.32 11.27 -8.16
CA HIS A 219 -3.58 10.41 -7.25
C HIS A 219 -4.48 9.95 -6.11
N LEU A 220 -4.59 8.64 -5.94
CA LEU A 220 -5.41 8.02 -4.90
C LEU A 220 -4.60 7.01 -4.09
N VAL A 221 -4.57 7.19 -2.77
CA VAL A 221 -4.02 6.23 -1.81
C VAL A 221 -5.14 5.80 -0.88
N LEU A 222 -5.42 4.49 -0.83
CA LEU A 222 -6.44 3.92 0.05
C LEU A 222 -5.81 2.87 0.96
N SER A 223 -5.97 3.03 2.27
CA SER A 223 -5.74 1.96 3.23
C SER A 223 -7.07 1.37 3.68
N ILE A 224 -7.30 0.11 3.32
CA ILE A 224 -8.58 -0.57 3.46
C ILE A 224 -8.52 -1.56 4.62
N LYS A 225 -9.51 -1.48 5.51
CA LYS A 225 -9.76 -2.43 6.61
C LYS A 225 -10.98 -3.28 6.28
N ARG A 226 -10.81 -4.60 6.22
CA ARG A 226 -11.92 -5.54 5.99
C ARG A 226 -12.41 -6.11 7.30
N GLN A 227 -13.70 -5.96 7.59
CA GLN A 227 -14.33 -6.42 8.84
C GLN A 227 -15.50 -7.37 8.58
N GLU A 228 -16.08 -7.37 7.36
CA GLU A 228 -17.30 -8.11 7.04
C GLU A 228 -17.05 -9.41 6.28
N SER A 229 -17.34 -10.53 6.95
CA SER A 229 -17.13 -11.89 6.41
C SER A 229 -18.31 -12.42 5.58
N LEU A 230 -19.45 -11.72 5.54
CA LEU A 230 -20.63 -12.22 4.82
C LEU A 230 -20.43 -12.06 3.30
N PRO A 231 -20.59 -13.12 2.49
CA PRO A 231 -20.27 -13.06 1.05
C PRO A 231 -21.01 -11.96 0.28
N SER A 232 -22.29 -11.74 0.56
CA SER A 232 -23.07 -10.66 -0.09
C SER A 232 -22.50 -9.27 0.20
N ILE A 233 -22.05 -9.03 1.44
CA ILE A 233 -21.42 -7.78 1.84
C ILE A 233 -20.04 -7.63 1.17
N GLN A 234 -19.27 -8.72 1.05
CA GLN A 234 -17.99 -8.70 0.34
C GLN A 234 -18.17 -8.31 -1.14
N SER A 235 -19.19 -8.85 -1.81
CA SER A 235 -19.53 -8.48 -3.19
C SER A 235 -19.97 -7.03 -3.31
N SER A 236 -20.83 -6.55 -2.40
CA SER A 236 -21.25 -5.13 -2.37
C SER A 236 -20.06 -4.19 -2.17
N PHE A 237 -19.16 -4.52 -1.23
CA PHE A 237 -17.93 -3.75 -1.03
C PHE A 237 -17.06 -3.72 -2.29
N SER A 238 -16.83 -4.88 -2.93
CA SER A 238 -16.08 -4.98 -4.20
C SER A 238 -16.62 -4.00 -5.23
N ASN A 239 -17.92 -4.06 -5.47
CA ASN A 239 -18.59 -3.23 -6.45
C ASN A 239 -18.47 -1.74 -6.11
N ASN A 240 -18.71 -1.36 -4.85
CA ASN A 240 -18.68 0.02 -4.39
C ASN A 240 -17.26 0.61 -4.43
N LEU A 241 -16.24 -0.16 -4.01
CA LEU A 241 -14.84 0.28 -4.02
C LEU A 241 -14.41 0.66 -5.44
N TRP A 242 -14.57 -0.28 -6.37
CA TRP A 242 -14.17 -0.06 -7.76
C TRP A 242 -15.07 0.93 -8.48
N PHE A 243 -16.36 1.02 -8.12
CA PHE A 243 -17.26 2.06 -8.61
C PHE A 243 -16.78 3.47 -8.27
N LEU A 244 -16.25 3.70 -7.05
CA LEU A 244 -15.72 5.01 -6.69
C LEU A 244 -14.38 5.29 -7.40
N ILE A 245 -13.48 4.30 -7.46
CA ILE A 245 -12.19 4.43 -8.14
C ILE A 245 -12.39 4.78 -9.63
N GLU A 246 -13.33 4.13 -10.32
CA GLU A 246 -13.60 4.43 -11.75
C GLU A 246 -14.18 5.83 -12.00
N LYS A 247 -14.67 6.53 -10.96
CA LYS A 247 -15.13 7.93 -11.12
C LYS A 247 -13.97 8.90 -11.23
N ALA A 248 -12.79 8.54 -10.75
CA ALA A 248 -11.58 9.29 -10.97
C ALA A 248 -11.07 9.02 -12.41
N VAL A 249 -11.76 9.58 -13.40
CA VAL A 249 -11.39 9.44 -14.82
C VAL A 249 -9.94 9.86 -15.09
N PRO A 250 -9.40 10.97 -14.55
CA PRO A 250 -8.02 11.38 -14.80
C PRO A 250 -7.01 10.70 -13.85
N LEU A 251 -7.36 9.57 -13.22
CA LEU A 251 -6.50 8.90 -12.26
C LEU A 251 -5.21 8.42 -12.94
N GLU A 252 -4.08 9.01 -12.56
CA GLU A 252 -2.76 8.71 -13.07
C GLU A 252 -2.05 7.67 -12.19
N SER A 253 -2.37 7.63 -10.89
CA SER A 253 -1.71 6.73 -9.96
C SER A 253 -2.59 6.24 -8.81
N LEU A 254 -2.58 4.94 -8.56
CA LEU A 254 -3.37 4.26 -7.54
C LEU A 254 -2.47 3.46 -6.59
N CYS A 255 -2.61 3.69 -5.29
CA CYS A 255 -2.00 2.87 -4.25
C CYS A 255 -3.09 2.26 -3.36
N LEU A 256 -3.16 0.93 -3.34
CA LEU A 256 -4.04 0.16 -2.46
C LEU A 256 -3.21 -0.52 -1.37
N ILE A 257 -3.57 -0.27 -0.12
CA ILE A 257 -2.89 -0.80 1.05
C ILE A 257 -3.88 -1.65 1.84
N GLY A 258 -3.63 -2.96 1.92
CA GLY A 258 -4.42 -3.87 2.73
C GLY A 258 -4.12 -3.74 4.23
N TRP A 259 -5.05 -4.24 5.05
CA TRP A 259 -4.94 -4.25 6.51
C TRP A 259 -4.03 -5.35 7.07
N ASN A 260 -3.45 -6.19 6.21
CA ASN A 260 -2.63 -7.29 6.68
C ASN A 260 -1.45 -6.76 7.49
N ILE A 261 -1.26 -7.32 8.69
CA ILE A 261 -0.09 -7.05 9.54
C ILE A 261 1.15 -7.31 8.69
N ARG A 262 2.15 -6.43 8.79
CA ARG A 262 3.43 -6.63 8.10
C ARG A 262 3.96 -8.02 8.44
N ARG A 263 3.97 -8.92 7.45
CA ARG A 263 4.49 -10.28 7.62
C ARG A 263 6.01 -10.27 7.45
N ASP A 264 6.68 -11.26 8.04
CA ASP A 264 8.11 -11.46 7.80
C ASP A 264 8.32 -11.93 6.35
N ILE A 265 9.00 -11.12 5.54
CA ILE A 265 9.30 -11.43 4.13
C ILE A 265 10.24 -12.63 3.97
N LYS A 266 10.87 -13.14 5.04
CA LYS A 266 11.59 -14.41 4.98
C LYS A 266 10.65 -15.60 4.92
N THR A 267 9.46 -15.47 5.51
CA THR A 267 8.40 -16.47 5.43
C THR A 267 7.56 -16.16 4.20
N ARG A 268 7.63 -17.03 3.18
CA ARG A 268 6.96 -16.82 1.88
C ARG A 268 5.64 -17.57 1.75
N ARG A 269 5.33 -18.42 2.72
CA ARG A 269 4.10 -19.20 2.79
C ARG A 269 3.47 -18.98 4.16
N HIS A 270 2.26 -18.46 4.16
CA HIS A 270 1.50 -18.20 5.38
C HIS A 270 0.24 -19.03 5.37
N CYS A 271 0.06 -19.87 6.38
CA CYS A 271 -1.19 -20.56 6.61
C CYS A 271 -1.97 -19.89 7.74
N HIS A 272 -3.28 -19.76 7.56
CA HIS A 272 -4.17 -19.24 8.60
C HIS A 272 -5.17 -20.31 8.99
N ASN A 273 -5.26 -20.59 10.29
CA ASN A 273 -6.28 -21.49 10.80
C ASN A 273 -7.59 -20.72 11.05
N VAL A 274 -8.19 -20.19 9.98
CA VAL A 274 -9.42 -19.39 10.03
C VAL A 274 -10.49 -19.98 9.11
N ALA A 275 -11.75 -19.68 9.40
CA ALA A 275 -12.86 -20.07 8.54
C ALA A 275 -12.69 -19.50 7.11
N TYR A 276 -13.17 -20.24 6.11
CA TYR A 276 -12.98 -19.90 4.70
C TYR A 276 -13.46 -18.49 4.34
N ASN A 277 -14.64 -18.10 4.82
CA ASN A 277 -15.21 -16.76 4.62
C ASN A 277 -14.34 -15.63 5.21
N HIS A 278 -13.64 -15.88 6.33
CA HIS A 278 -12.70 -14.92 6.92
C HIS A 278 -11.39 -14.87 6.14
N TRP A 279 -10.96 -16.02 5.61
CA TRP A 279 -9.80 -16.07 4.73
C TRP A 279 -10.09 -15.29 3.44
N THR A 280 -11.18 -15.57 2.73
CA THR A 280 -11.56 -14.86 1.49
C THR A 280 -11.77 -13.36 1.71
N MET A 281 -12.39 -12.96 2.83
CA MET A 281 -12.60 -11.55 3.20
C MET A 281 -11.31 -10.72 3.14
N ARG A 282 -10.15 -11.32 3.50
CA ARG A 282 -8.84 -10.63 3.51
C ARG A 282 -8.27 -10.39 2.11
N SER A 283 -8.89 -10.97 1.07
CA SER A 283 -8.50 -10.73 -0.32
C SER A 283 -8.85 -9.31 -0.76
N LEU A 284 -8.02 -8.70 -1.60
CA LEU A 284 -8.46 -7.60 -2.44
C LEU A 284 -9.54 -8.14 -3.38
N PRO A 285 -10.76 -7.61 -3.32
CA PRO A 285 -11.81 -8.06 -4.21
C PRO A 285 -11.74 -7.26 -5.52
N PHE A 286 -12.07 -7.91 -6.63
CA PHE A 286 -12.29 -7.24 -7.90
C PHE A 286 -13.21 -8.12 -8.75
N SER A 287 -14.26 -7.50 -9.28
CA SER A 287 -15.37 -8.20 -9.95
C SER A 287 -16.08 -7.32 -10.98
N ARG A 288 -15.50 -6.16 -11.32
CA ARG A 288 -16.12 -5.11 -12.11
C ARG A 288 -15.25 -4.84 -13.33
N ASP A 289 -15.89 -4.69 -14.48
CA ASP A 289 -15.19 -4.25 -15.70
C ASP A 289 -14.87 -2.75 -15.64
N ILE A 290 -13.58 -2.44 -15.67
CA ILE A 290 -13.01 -1.09 -15.63
C ILE A 290 -12.17 -0.76 -16.87
N SER A 291 -12.17 -1.64 -17.89
CA SER A 291 -11.29 -1.55 -19.06
C SER A 291 -11.34 -0.18 -19.75
N ASP A 292 -12.54 0.42 -19.81
CA ASP A 292 -12.76 1.72 -20.45
C ASP A 292 -12.76 2.94 -19.50
N LYS A 293 -12.42 2.73 -18.23
CA LYS A 293 -12.60 3.76 -17.19
C LYS A 293 -11.29 4.34 -16.70
N LEU A 294 -10.24 3.53 -16.54
CA LEU A 294 -8.95 3.93 -15.98
C LEU A 294 -7.86 4.12 -17.06
N MET A 295 -8.22 4.81 -18.14
CA MET A 295 -7.34 5.01 -19.32
C MET A 295 -6.11 5.87 -19.06
N HIS A 296 -6.07 6.58 -17.94
CA HIS A 296 -4.94 7.43 -17.55
C HIS A 296 -4.02 6.79 -16.50
N LEU A 297 -4.38 5.61 -15.97
CA LEU A 297 -3.66 4.98 -14.87
C LEU A 297 -2.28 4.50 -15.33
N ARG A 298 -1.24 5.24 -14.96
CA ARG A 298 0.16 4.89 -15.26
C ARG A 298 0.79 4.03 -14.18
N ASN A 299 0.43 4.26 -12.91
CA ASN A 299 1.12 3.66 -11.78
C ASN A 299 0.13 2.90 -10.88
N LEU A 300 0.37 1.61 -10.68
CA LEU A 300 -0.35 0.78 -9.71
C LEU A 300 0.62 0.30 -8.63
N GLU A 301 0.24 0.55 -7.38
CA GLU A 301 0.97 0.11 -6.21
C GLU A 301 0.07 -0.71 -5.28
N LEU A 302 0.43 -1.97 -5.05
CA LEU A 302 -0.28 -2.88 -4.13
C LEU A 302 0.62 -3.18 -2.93
N LYS A 303 0.15 -2.84 -1.73
CA LYS A 303 0.90 -3.04 -0.48
C LYS A 303 0.11 -3.88 0.52
N ARG A 304 0.70 -4.95 1.05
CA ARG A 304 0.13 -5.80 2.12
C ARG A 304 -1.25 -6.37 1.75
N ILE A 305 -1.36 -6.87 0.53
CA ILE A 305 -2.61 -7.37 -0.04
C ILE A 305 -2.50 -8.88 -0.23
N ASP A 306 -3.54 -9.62 0.15
CA ASP A 306 -3.76 -10.97 -0.35
C ASP A 306 -4.69 -10.86 -1.56
N ILE A 307 -4.47 -11.64 -2.62
CA ILE A 307 -5.31 -11.58 -3.82
C ILE A 307 -5.44 -12.96 -4.48
N ASP A 308 -6.60 -13.22 -5.07
CA ASP A 308 -6.78 -14.38 -5.94
C ASP A 308 -5.96 -14.20 -7.24
N PRO A 309 -5.26 -15.25 -7.72
CA PRO A 309 -4.37 -15.16 -8.88
C PRO A 309 -5.10 -14.76 -10.17
N HIS A 310 -6.31 -15.30 -10.40
CA HIS A 310 -7.10 -14.96 -11.58
C HIS A 310 -7.63 -13.53 -11.50
N ILE A 311 -8.07 -13.11 -10.33
CA ILE A 311 -8.51 -11.73 -10.08
C ILE A 311 -7.36 -10.73 -10.30
N PHE A 312 -6.14 -11.08 -9.87
CA PHE A 312 -4.96 -10.24 -10.12
C PHE A 312 -4.68 -10.10 -11.61
N VAL A 313 -4.67 -11.20 -12.36
CA VAL A 313 -4.43 -11.18 -13.82
C VAL A 313 -5.53 -10.41 -14.54
N ASP A 314 -6.80 -10.59 -14.16
CA ASP A 314 -7.93 -9.84 -14.72
C ASP A 314 -7.77 -8.33 -14.49
N LEU A 315 -7.47 -7.91 -13.25
CA LEU A 315 -7.20 -6.51 -12.93
C LEU A 315 -6.08 -5.93 -13.79
N ILE A 316 -4.94 -6.62 -13.90
CA ILE A 316 -3.81 -6.16 -14.72
C ILE A 316 -4.19 -6.09 -16.20
N THR A 317 -4.96 -7.05 -16.69
CA THR A 317 -5.42 -7.09 -18.10
C THR A 317 -6.27 -5.87 -18.43
N GLN A 318 -7.23 -5.52 -17.57
CA GLN A 318 -8.13 -4.40 -17.81
C GLN A 318 -7.45 -3.03 -17.79
N ILE A 319 -6.34 -2.88 -17.05
CA ILE A 319 -5.57 -1.62 -16.99
C ILE A 319 -4.28 -1.64 -17.84
N ALA A 320 -4.00 -2.75 -18.52
CA ALA A 320 -2.80 -2.93 -19.33
C ALA A 320 -2.55 -1.82 -20.38
N PRO A 321 -3.57 -1.28 -21.08
CA PRO A 321 -3.36 -0.25 -22.11
C PRO A 321 -2.63 1.01 -21.60
N SER A 322 -2.87 1.38 -20.34
CA SER A 322 -2.39 2.63 -19.75
C SER A 322 -1.23 2.42 -18.77
N LEU A 323 -1.14 1.25 -18.15
CA LEU A 323 -0.20 0.95 -17.07
C LEU A 323 1.28 0.95 -17.51
N LYS A 324 2.12 1.66 -16.76
CA LYS A 324 3.56 1.82 -16.98
C LYS A 324 4.42 1.36 -15.81
N GLU A 325 3.95 1.53 -14.60
CA GLU A 325 4.67 1.15 -13.40
C GLU A 325 3.81 0.25 -12.50
N LEU A 326 4.36 -0.90 -12.12
CA LEU A 326 3.74 -1.83 -11.19
C LEU A 326 4.67 -2.10 -10.00
N TYR A 327 4.18 -1.79 -8.80
CA TYR A 327 4.88 -2.02 -7.54
C TYR A 327 4.10 -2.98 -6.66
N LEU A 328 4.71 -4.12 -6.36
CA LEU A 328 4.16 -5.15 -5.47
C LEU A 328 4.98 -5.16 -4.18
N ASN A 329 4.35 -4.87 -3.04
CA ASN A 329 5.00 -4.90 -1.74
C ASN A 329 4.20 -5.76 -0.77
N GLN A 330 4.71 -6.94 -0.44
CA GLN A 330 4.05 -7.92 0.41
C GLN A 330 2.67 -8.30 -0.15
N VAL A 331 2.65 -8.72 -1.42
CA VAL A 331 1.45 -9.21 -2.11
C VAL A 331 1.49 -10.73 -2.10
N TYR A 332 0.42 -11.36 -1.61
CA TYR A 332 0.35 -12.81 -1.46
C TYR A 332 -0.79 -13.40 -2.30
N LEU A 333 -0.54 -14.49 -3.01
CA LEU A 333 -1.58 -15.21 -3.75
C LEU A 333 -2.36 -16.11 -2.81
N LYS A 334 -3.69 -16.01 -2.87
CA LYS A 334 -4.60 -16.94 -2.21
C LYS A 334 -4.64 -18.25 -2.98
N ILE A 335 -4.30 -19.35 -2.30
CA ILE A 335 -4.22 -20.68 -2.91
C ILE A 335 -4.91 -21.75 -2.07
N ARG A 336 -5.24 -22.88 -2.72
CA ARG A 336 -5.79 -24.10 -2.10
C ARG A 336 -7.08 -23.89 -1.31
N ALA A 337 -8.00 -23.12 -1.89
CA ALA A 337 -9.36 -22.99 -1.36
C ALA A 337 -10.03 -24.37 -1.20
N PRO A 338 -10.91 -24.58 -0.20
CA PRO A 338 -11.46 -25.89 0.14
C PRO A 338 -12.32 -26.54 -0.94
N GLN A 339 -12.72 -25.80 -1.97
CA GLN A 339 -13.54 -26.30 -3.10
C GLN A 339 -12.74 -26.50 -4.39
N HIS A 340 -11.40 -26.49 -4.34
CA HIS A 340 -10.62 -26.56 -5.56
C HIS A 340 -10.84 -27.88 -6.33
N VAL A 341 -11.14 -27.71 -7.62
CA VAL A 341 -11.25 -28.75 -8.66
C VAL A 341 -9.87 -29.42 -8.82
N SER A 342 -9.84 -30.63 -9.39
CA SER A 342 -8.65 -31.45 -9.75
C SER A 342 -7.66 -30.80 -10.74
N ARG A 343 -7.52 -29.48 -10.70
CA ARG A 343 -6.60 -28.64 -11.48
C ARG A 343 -5.31 -28.47 -10.69
N GLY A 344 -4.20 -28.23 -11.37
CA GLY A 344 -2.92 -27.95 -10.70
C GLY A 344 -2.95 -26.66 -9.86
N LEU A 345 -1.80 -26.29 -9.29
CA LEU A 345 -1.70 -25.11 -8.43
C LEU A 345 -1.46 -23.80 -9.20
N ASP A 346 -2.13 -22.76 -8.77
CA ASP A 346 -1.86 -21.38 -9.18
C ASP A 346 -0.60 -20.84 -8.48
N LEU A 347 0.28 -20.22 -9.25
CA LEU A 347 1.63 -19.86 -8.83
C LEU A 347 2.03 -18.48 -9.36
N TRP A 348 2.99 -17.83 -8.71
CA TRP A 348 3.54 -16.56 -9.18
C TRP A 348 4.34 -16.71 -10.47
N ILE A 349 5.17 -17.75 -10.57
CA ILE A 349 6.10 -17.97 -11.68
C ILE A 349 5.74 -19.26 -12.45
N GLY A 350 5.46 -20.34 -11.73
CA GLY A 350 5.32 -21.69 -12.30
C GLY A 350 6.62 -22.50 -12.30
N GLY A 351 6.59 -23.70 -12.89
CA GLY A 351 7.72 -24.63 -12.93
C GLY A 351 8.30 -24.82 -14.33
N ILE A 352 9.63 -24.84 -14.44
CA ILE A 352 10.35 -25.13 -15.69
C ILE A 352 9.93 -26.51 -16.22
N GLY A 353 9.54 -26.59 -17.50
CA GLY A 353 9.21 -27.86 -18.18
C GLY A 353 7.87 -28.49 -17.78
N ARG A 354 7.06 -27.82 -16.95
CA ARG A 354 5.74 -28.32 -16.54
C ARG A 354 4.67 -27.82 -17.51
N LYS A 355 3.69 -28.68 -17.82
CA LYS A 355 2.54 -28.30 -18.65
C LYS A 355 1.51 -27.56 -17.80
N LYS A 356 1.04 -26.44 -18.34
CA LYS A 356 -0.06 -25.64 -17.83
C LYS A 356 -1.38 -26.24 -18.32
N GLU A 357 -1.90 -27.23 -17.63
CA GLU A 357 -3.26 -27.71 -17.89
C GLU A 357 -4.14 -27.24 -16.73
N GLU A 358 -4.89 -26.16 -17.01
CA GLU A 358 -5.92 -25.54 -16.15
C GLU A 358 -5.45 -24.74 -14.92
N THR A 359 -4.22 -24.19 -14.91
CA THR A 359 -3.66 -23.38 -13.80
C THR A 359 -3.28 -21.95 -14.20
N CYS A 360 -3.34 -21.00 -13.27
CA CYS A 360 -2.86 -19.63 -13.42
C CYS A 360 -1.41 -19.48 -12.93
N TRP A 361 -0.48 -19.28 -13.86
CA TRP A 361 0.88 -18.86 -13.55
C TRP A 361 1.04 -17.38 -13.86
N VAL A 362 1.01 -16.54 -12.82
CA VAL A 362 0.85 -15.09 -12.94
C VAL A 362 1.90 -14.47 -13.86
N ALA A 363 3.18 -14.86 -13.74
CA ALA A 363 4.24 -14.30 -14.57
C ALA A 363 4.08 -14.64 -16.06
N GLU A 364 3.57 -15.83 -16.39
CA GLU A 364 3.30 -16.23 -17.77
C GLU A 364 2.07 -15.51 -18.31
N GLU A 365 0.98 -15.45 -17.53
CA GLU A 365 -0.24 -14.73 -17.89
C GLU A 365 0.05 -13.26 -18.15
N MET A 366 0.76 -12.58 -17.24
CA MET A 366 1.14 -11.18 -17.41
C MET A 366 1.95 -10.95 -18.68
N ARG A 367 2.89 -11.84 -19.00
CA ARG A 367 3.69 -11.75 -20.23
C ARG A 367 2.84 -11.97 -21.47
N GLY A 368 1.78 -12.78 -21.36
CA GLY A 368 0.83 -13.04 -22.43
C GLY A 368 -0.08 -11.86 -22.77
N ILE A 369 -0.17 -10.83 -21.91
CA ILE A 369 -1.02 -9.65 -22.13
C ILE A 369 -0.36 -8.74 -23.19
N PRO A 370 -0.91 -8.62 -24.42
CA PRO A 370 -0.22 -7.91 -25.51
C PRO A 370 -0.04 -6.41 -25.28
N GLU A 371 -0.96 -5.80 -24.53
CA GLU A 371 -1.00 -4.36 -24.28
C GLU A 371 -0.14 -3.93 -23.09
N LEU A 372 0.28 -4.89 -22.24
CA LEU A 372 1.02 -4.62 -21.01
C LEU A 372 2.49 -4.27 -21.32
N LYS A 373 2.79 -2.97 -21.37
CA LYS A 373 4.13 -2.43 -21.67
C LYS A 373 4.69 -1.64 -20.48
N LEU A 374 5.10 -2.39 -19.46
CA LEU A 374 5.67 -1.85 -18.22
C LEU A 374 7.08 -1.31 -18.45
N ASP A 375 7.31 -0.07 -18.03
CA ASP A 375 8.63 0.53 -17.94
C ASP A 375 9.30 0.11 -16.61
N ILE A 376 8.49 -0.09 -15.56
CA ILE A 376 8.94 -0.50 -14.23
C ILE A 376 8.04 -1.61 -13.68
N LEU A 377 8.67 -2.71 -13.29
CA LEU A 377 8.08 -3.75 -12.45
C LEU A 377 9.00 -4.01 -11.27
N ARG A 378 8.49 -3.85 -10.04
CA ARG A 378 9.24 -4.14 -8.82
C ARG A 378 8.38 -4.91 -7.82
N ALA A 379 8.99 -5.89 -7.17
CA ALA A 379 8.38 -6.75 -6.17
C ALA A 379 9.26 -6.80 -4.91
N THR A 380 8.65 -6.69 -3.74
CA THR A 380 9.29 -6.95 -2.45
C THR A 380 8.39 -7.84 -1.64
N GLY A 381 8.88 -9.00 -1.20
CA GLY A 381 8.13 -9.81 -0.24
C GLY A 381 6.90 -10.52 -0.81
N ILE A 382 6.82 -10.83 -2.12
CA ILE A 382 5.70 -11.61 -2.66
C ILE A 382 5.68 -13.04 -2.11
N GLY A 383 4.51 -13.68 -2.05
CA GLY A 383 4.41 -15.04 -1.52
C GLY A 383 3.01 -15.64 -1.64
N TYR A 384 2.72 -16.60 -0.77
CA TYR A 384 1.48 -17.38 -0.76
C TYR A 384 0.75 -17.23 0.57
N ASP A 385 -0.55 -16.96 0.46
CA ASP A 385 -1.53 -17.02 1.53
C ASP A 385 -2.33 -18.31 1.33
N ASP A 386 -2.07 -19.29 2.16
CA ASP A 386 -2.43 -20.68 1.96
C ASP A 386 -3.53 -21.08 2.93
N PHE A 387 -4.66 -21.54 2.39
CA PHE A 387 -5.80 -21.90 3.23
C PHE A 387 -5.56 -23.20 4.02
N LEU A 388 -4.84 -24.16 3.43
CA LEU A 388 -4.65 -25.47 4.05
C LEU A 388 -3.38 -25.48 4.93
N PRO A 389 -3.46 -25.95 6.19
CA PRO A 389 -2.32 -25.94 7.09
C PRO A 389 -1.24 -26.95 6.67
N ILE A 390 -1.63 -28.06 6.04
CA ILE A 390 -0.72 -29.13 5.63
C ILE A 390 -0.07 -28.76 4.30
N PRO A 391 1.26 -28.85 4.14
CA PRO A 391 1.95 -28.73 2.86
C PRO A 391 1.33 -29.56 1.76
N ASP A 392 1.37 -29.04 0.55
CA ASP A 392 1.01 -29.81 -0.62
C ASP A 392 2.05 -30.90 -0.84
N GLU A 393 1.64 -32.15 -1.03
CA GLU A 393 2.57 -33.28 -1.19
C GLU A 393 3.29 -33.23 -2.54
N GLU A 394 2.60 -32.79 -3.60
CA GLU A 394 3.15 -32.69 -4.95
C GLU A 394 3.99 -31.42 -5.14
N PHE A 395 3.64 -30.34 -4.42
CA PHE A 395 4.28 -29.03 -4.51
C PHE A 395 4.66 -28.45 -3.13
N PRO A 396 5.53 -29.12 -2.35
CA PRO A 396 5.81 -28.74 -0.96
C PRO A 396 6.44 -27.35 -0.80
N ALA A 397 7.16 -26.89 -1.83
CA ALA A 397 7.83 -25.59 -1.87
C ALA A 397 7.28 -24.64 -2.95
N TYR A 398 6.18 -25.02 -3.63
CA TYR A 398 5.64 -24.28 -4.77
C TYR A 398 6.73 -23.96 -5.81
N ASP A 399 6.91 -22.68 -6.16
CA ASP A 399 7.97 -22.17 -7.04
C ASP A 399 9.03 -21.33 -6.29
N LEU A 400 9.08 -21.44 -4.95
CA LEU A 400 9.96 -20.64 -4.10
C LEU A 400 11.46 -20.96 -4.29
N VAL A 401 11.77 -22.19 -4.71
CA VAL A 401 13.16 -22.67 -4.89
C VAL A 401 13.68 -22.24 -6.26
N ASP A 402 14.88 -21.64 -6.30
CA ASP A 402 15.53 -21.22 -7.55
C ASP A 402 16.04 -22.43 -8.35
N PRO A 403 15.44 -22.75 -9.52
CA PRO A 403 15.81 -23.93 -10.28
C PRO A 403 17.18 -23.80 -10.96
N THR A 404 17.72 -22.58 -11.10
CA THR A 404 19.00 -22.34 -11.77
C THR A 404 20.20 -22.45 -10.82
N GLY A 405 19.96 -22.59 -9.50
CA GLY A 405 21.01 -22.63 -8.48
C GLY A 405 21.76 -21.31 -8.28
N GLN A 406 21.35 -20.22 -8.94
CA GLN A 406 22.01 -18.91 -8.87
C GLN A 406 21.70 -18.12 -7.58
N SER A 407 20.95 -18.72 -6.65
CA SER A 407 20.55 -18.11 -5.38
C SER A 407 19.82 -16.77 -5.55
N ARG A 408 19.09 -16.61 -6.66
CA ARG A 408 18.28 -15.40 -6.89
C ARG A 408 17.11 -15.40 -5.92
N SER A 409 16.77 -14.20 -5.41
CA SER A 409 15.60 -14.07 -4.55
C SER A 409 14.32 -14.38 -5.32
N PHE A 410 13.28 -14.82 -4.61
CA PHE A 410 11.98 -15.10 -5.22
C PHE A 410 11.40 -13.86 -5.91
N ASP A 411 11.56 -12.68 -5.30
CA ASP A 411 11.14 -11.39 -5.86
C ASP A 411 11.87 -11.10 -7.20
N GLN A 412 13.18 -11.31 -7.23
CA GLN A 412 13.99 -11.13 -8.44
C GLN A 412 13.56 -12.08 -9.56
N ARG A 413 13.34 -13.36 -9.24
CA ARG A 413 12.92 -14.38 -10.22
C ARG A 413 11.57 -14.05 -10.83
N PHE A 414 10.61 -13.58 -10.04
CA PHE A 414 9.31 -13.15 -10.57
C PHE A 414 9.45 -11.97 -11.53
N VAL A 415 10.18 -10.93 -11.14
CA VAL A 415 10.42 -9.75 -12.02
C VAL A 415 11.11 -10.17 -13.33
N SER A 416 12.14 -11.01 -13.24
CA SER A 416 12.81 -11.56 -14.43
C SER A 416 11.88 -12.41 -15.29
N ALA A 417 11.03 -13.23 -14.68
CA ALA A 417 10.07 -14.05 -15.40
C ALA A 417 9.13 -13.17 -16.23
N VAL A 418 8.50 -12.15 -15.63
CA VAL A 418 7.58 -11.27 -16.37
C VAL A 418 8.30 -10.53 -17.50
N LEU A 419 9.46 -9.92 -17.22
CA LEU A 419 10.13 -9.02 -18.17
C LEU A 419 10.99 -9.71 -19.23
N CYS A 420 11.61 -10.85 -18.90
CA CYS A 420 12.64 -11.49 -19.75
C CYS A 420 12.24 -12.87 -20.27
N GLY A 421 11.21 -13.51 -19.72
CA GLY A 421 10.89 -14.90 -20.05
C GLY A 421 11.19 -15.88 -18.92
N PRO A 422 10.72 -17.13 -19.02
CA PRO A 422 11.02 -18.16 -18.02
C PRO A 422 12.53 -18.44 -17.99
N ASP A 423 13.00 -18.95 -16.85
CA ASP A 423 14.38 -19.39 -16.73
C ASP A 423 14.71 -20.46 -17.79
N PRO A 424 15.92 -20.44 -18.38
CA PRO A 424 16.32 -21.46 -19.35
C PRO A 424 16.32 -22.83 -18.67
N SER A 425 15.71 -23.81 -19.35
CA SER A 425 15.68 -25.20 -18.88
C SER A 425 17.09 -25.78 -18.80
N THR A 426 17.43 -26.37 -17.66
CA THR A 426 18.71 -27.05 -17.41
C THR A 426 18.98 -28.21 -18.38
N GLU A 427 17.95 -28.70 -19.07
CA GLU A 427 18.05 -29.78 -20.07
C GLU A 427 18.76 -29.37 -21.37
N SER A 428 18.92 -28.07 -21.66
CA SER A 428 19.55 -27.61 -22.90
C SER A 428 21.08 -27.57 -22.87
N GLN A 429 21.74 -28.07 -21.80
CA GLN A 429 23.20 -28.13 -21.67
C GLN A 429 23.83 -29.52 -21.83
N VAL A 430 23.08 -30.55 -22.23
CA VAL A 430 23.66 -31.84 -22.60
C VAL A 430 23.61 -32.01 -24.12
N GLN A 431 24.61 -31.46 -24.81
CA GLN A 431 24.91 -31.91 -26.17
C GLN A 431 25.46 -33.36 -26.11
N PRO A 432 25.00 -34.29 -26.95
CA PRO A 432 25.62 -35.60 -27.06
C PRO A 432 27.01 -35.45 -27.68
N GLN A 433 28.06 -35.80 -26.95
CA GLN A 433 29.37 -36.04 -27.54
C GLN A 433 29.25 -37.25 -28.46
N ALA A 434 29.21 -37.01 -29.77
CA ALA A 434 29.40 -38.06 -30.75
C ALA A 434 30.85 -38.55 -30.67
N HIS A 435 31.02 -39.77 -30.17
CA HIS A 435 32.20 -40.59 -30.40
C HIS A 435 32.40 -40.76 -31.91
N ILE A 436 33.55 -40.34 -32.42
CA ILE A 436 34.06 -40.79 -33.72
C ILE A 436 35.48 -41.32 -33.45
N GLU A 437 35.63 -42.64 -33.58
CA GLU A 437 36.90 -43.35 -33.61
C GLU A 437 37.60 -43.17 -34.97
N ASP A 438 38.93 -43.24 -34.91
CA ASP A 438 39.90 -43.11 -36.00
C ASP A 438 39.72 -44.10 -37.15
N THR A 439 40.04 -43.66 -38.39
CA THR A 439 40.89 -44.44 -39.33
C THR A 439 41.43 -43.59 -40.50
N THR A 440 42.75 -43.40 -40.50
CA THR A 440 43.73 -43.40 -41.61
C THR A 440 43.33 -43.00 -43.05
N GLU A 441 44.02 -42.01 -43.65
CA GLU A 441 45.08 -42.16 -44.68
C GLU A 441 45.44 -40.82 -45.40
N ILE A 442 46.76 -40.47 -45.38
CA ILE A 442 47.65 -39.99 -46.48
C ILE A 442 47.05 -38.92 -47.46
N THR A 443 47.57 -37.69 -47.65
CA THR A 443 48.82 -37.35 -48.38
C THR A 443 49.04 -35.80 -48.46
N SER A 444 50.33 -35.40 -48.53
CA SER A 444 50.93 -34.22 -49.19
C SER A 444 50.65 -32.76 -48.73
N SER A 445 51.54 -32.24 -47.87
CA SER A 445 52.60 -31.23 -48.15
C SER A 445 52.43 -30.16 -49.27
N PRO A 446 53.16 -29.01 -49.24
CA PRO A 446 53.59 -28.19 -48.08
C PRO A 446 53.73 -26.65 -48.34
N VAL A 447 54.17 -25.91 -47.31
CA VAL A 447 55.04 -24.69 -47.31
C VAL A 447 54.48 -23.41 -47.97
N SER A 448 54.36 -22.28 -47.24
CA SER A 448 55.41 -21.24 -47.26
C SER A 448 55.33 -20.25 -46.09
N LEU A 449 56.53 -19.90 -45.63
CA LEU A 449 56.89 -19.01 -44.54
C LEU A 449 56.88 -17.53 -44.94
N HIS A 450 56.86 -16.70 -43.88
CA HIS A 450 57.63 -15.46 -43.65
C HIS A 450 56.90 -14.10 -43.63
N SER A 451 57.07 -13.44 -42.46
CA SER A 451 57.46 -12.03 -42.21
C SER A 451 56.60 -10.91 -42.83
N THR A 452 56.29 -9.76 -42.22
CA THR A 452 56.90 -8.97 -41.14
C THR A 452 55.93 -7.81 -40.80
N LEU A 453 56.05 -7.29 -39.57
CA LEU A 453 55.47 -6.08 -38.95
C LEU A 453 55.59 -4.75 -39.78
N PRO A 454 55.14 -3.56 -39.32
CA PRO A 454 53.85 -3.13 -38.75
C PRO A 454 53.33 -1.74 -39.26
N VAL A 455 52.20 -1.26 -38.69
CA VAL A 455 51.67 0.13 -38.58
C VAL A 455 50.82 0.71 -39.75
N PRO A 456 50.03 1.78 -39.52
CA PRO A 456 48.58 1.78 -39.25
C PRO A 456 47.77 2.42 -40.38
N ILE A 457 46.43 2.32 -40.40
CA ILE A 457 45.50 3.37 -40.88
C ILE A 457 44.05 2.94 -40.58
N GLN A 458 43.23 3.96 -40.37
CA GLN A 458 41.90 3.98 -39.79
C GLN A 458 40.80 3.34 -40.66
N SER A 459 39.77 2.89 -39.95
CA SER A 459 38.34 2.86 -40.31
C SER A 459 37.92 2.12 -41.58
N GLU A 460 37.20 1.00 -41.40
CA GLU A 460 35.86 0.81 -41.96
C GLU A 460 35.15 -0.42 -41.35
N THR A 461 33.83 -0.28 -41.30
CA THR A 461 32.75 -1.17 -40.88
C THR A 461 32.93 -2.68 -41.12
N SER A 462 32.53 -3.51 -40.15
CA SER A 462 31.39 -4.46 -40.23
C SER A 462 31.53 -5.70 -39.32
N SER A 463 30.40 -6.05 -38.68
CA SER A 463 29.89 -7.41 -38.42
C SER A 463 30.64 -8.42 -37.53
N GLN A 464 29.81 -9.11 -36.73
CA GLN A 464 29.96 -10.47 -36.19
C GLN A 464 30.69 -10.68 -34.85
N ALA A 465 29.84 -10.91 -33.85
CA ALA A 465 29.83 -12.13 -33.04
C ALA A 465 31.19 -12.67 -32.57
N GLN A 466 31.54 -12.31 -31.33
CA GLN A 466 32.30 -13.20 -30.47
C GLN A 466 31.62 -13.28 -29.10
N SER A 467 30.96 -14.43 -28.93
CA SER A 467 30.89 -15.22 -27.71
C SER A 467 31.93 -14.82 -26.66
N GLN A 468 31.48 -14.09 -25.64
CA GLN A 468 32.14 -14.08 -24.34
C GLN A 468 31.20 -14.71 -23.32
N SER A 469 31.39 -16.03 -23.18
CA SER A 469 31.21 -16.72 -21.91
C SER A 469 31.99 -15.94 -20.84
N SER A 470 31.29 -15.05 -20.13
CA SER A 470 31.78 -14.48 -18.90
C SER A 470 30.84 -14.90 -17.79
N THR A 471 31.35 -15.80 -16.96
CA THR A 471 30.83 -16.18 -15.65
C THR A 471 30.89 -14.94 -14.77
N ILE A 472 29.95 -14.01 -14.97
CA ILE A 472 29.77 -12.87 -14.06
C ILE A 472 28.60 -13.25 -13.17
N SER A 473 28.92 -13.58 -11.92
CA SER A 473 27.97 -13.50 -10.82
C SER A 473 27.59 -12.02 -10.62
N THR A 474 26.82 -11.45 -11.55
CA THR A 474 26.21 -10.13 -11.38
C THR A 474 25.03 -10.31 -10.45
N THR A 475 25.25 -10.14 -9.15
CA THR A 475 24.18 -9.73 -8.25
C THR A 475 23.64 -8.42 -8.79
N GLN A 476 22.53 -8.48 -9.55
CA GLN A 476 21.83 -7.31 -10.03
C GLN A 476 21.54 -6.38 -8.84
N PRO A 477 21.71 -5.05 -8.99
CA PRO A 477 21.45 -4.12 -7.90
C PRO A 477 20.03 -4.32 -7.37
N ARG A 478 19.87 -4.43 -6.04
CA ARG A 478 18.58 -4.76 -5.41
C ARG A 478 17.41 -3.90 -5.91
N ALA A 479 17.66 -2.62 -6.19
CA ALA A 479 16.66 -1.69 -6.71
C ALA A 479 16.12 -2.02 -8.13
N THR A 480 16.73 -2.95 -8.88
CA THR A 480 16.21 -3.38 -10.19
C THR A 480 15.01 -4.33 -10.07
N TYR A 481 14.81 -4.95 -8.91
CA TYR A 481 13.66 -5.83 -8.66
C TYR A 481 12.91 -5.48 -7.37
N ASP A 482 13.58 -4.98 -6.32
CA ASP A 482 12.99 -4.71 -5.00
C ASP A 482 12.26 -3.36 -4.98
N ALA A 483 10.94 -3.38 -4.76
CA ALA A 483 10.08 -2.20 -4.72
C ALA A 483 10.43 -1.25 -3.57
N GLU A 484 10.64 -1.76 -2.36
CA GLU A 484 10.95 -0.94 -1.18
C GLU A 484 12.30 -0.20 -1.34
N THR A 485 13.31 -0.88 -1.87
CA THR A 485 14.63 -0.31 -2.14
C THR A 485 14.56 0.71 -3.28
N TYR A 486 13.86 0.39 -4.36
CA TYR A 486 13.68 1.31 -5.49
C TYR A 486 12.96 2.60 -5.06
N GLN A 487 11.84 2.46 -4.35
CA GLN A 487 11.04 3.59 -3.89
C GLN A 487 11.78 4.49 -2.89
N ARG A 488 12.64 3.91 -2.04
CA ARG A 488 13.47 4.69 -1.11
C ARG A 488 14.63 5.41 -1.79
N THR A 489 15.17 4.86 -2.87
CA THR A 489 16.45 5.31 -3.44
C THR A 489 16.26 6.20 -4.66
N TYR A 490 15.24 5.93 -5.49
CA TYR A 490 15.11 6.55 -6.81
C TYR A 490 13.77 7.26 -6.99
N HIS A 491 12.65 6.58 -6.74
CA HIS A 491 11.34 7.10 -7.13
C HIS A 491 10.19 6.46 -6.34
N ASN A 492 9.48 7.28 -5.56
CA ASN A 492 8.20 6.90 -4.95
C ASN A 492 7.09 7.78 -5.53
N SER A 493 6.26 7.21 -6.39
CA SER A 493 5.23 7.98 -7.12
C SER A 493 4.02 8.32 -6.23
N THR A 494 3.37 7.32 -5.64
CA THR A 494 2.03 7.50 -5.06
C THR A 494 1.98 7.32 -3.56
N SER A 495 2.62 6.29 -2.99
CA SER A 495 2.58 6.08 -1.54
C SER A 495 3.35 7.13 -0.74
N GLU A 496 4.16 7.98 -1.38
CA GLU A 496 4.85 9.09 -0.69
C GLU A 496 3.86 10.10 -0.09
N PHE A 497 2.70 10.31 -0.73
CA PHE A 497 1.64 11.18 -0.20
C PHE A 497 1.14 10.73 1.18
N LYS A 498 1.29 9.45 1.51
CA LYS A 498 0.98 8.93 2.85
C LYS A 498 2.01 9.39 3.89
N ARG A 499 3.28 9.52 3.52
CA ARG A 499 4.35 10.05 4.39
C ARG A 499 4.27 11.57 4.48
N SER A 500 4.21 12.26 3.34
CA SER A 500 4.15 13.71 3.24
C SER A 500 3.23 14.13 2.09
N ILE A 501 2.12 14.78 2.43
CA ILE A 501 1.12 15.27 1.49
C ILE A 501 1.61 16.52 0.74
N ASP A 502 2.55 17.28 1.33
CA ASP A 502 3.11 18.50 0.72
C ASP A 502 4.49 18.30 0.07
N GLY A 503 5.18 17.21 0.40
CA GLY A 503 6.54 16.88 -0.02
C GLY A 503 7.65 17.52 0.83
N TYR A 504 7.31 18.23 1.90
CA TYR A 504 8.29 18.92 2.77
C TYR A 504 8.28 18.37 4.19
N PHE A 505 7.10 18.28 4.80
CA PHE A 505 6.96 17.85 6.19
C PHE A 505 6.23 16.52 6.25
N ILE A 506 6.71 15.63 7.11
CA ILE A 506 6.03 14.37 7.37
C ILE A 506 4.71 14.68 8.09
N ASN A 507 3.60 14.14 7.58
CA ASN A 507 2.32 14.16 8.27
C ASN A 507 2.33 13.12 9.40
N HIS A 508 3.11 13.42 10.45
CA HIS A 508 3.29 12.58 11.62
C HIS A 508 2.66 13.25 12.84
N ASN A 509 1.87 12.48 13.59
CA ASN A 509 1.38 12.90 14.89
C ASN A 509 1.85 11.89 15.94
N GLU A 510 2.98 12.21 16.57
CA GLU A 510 3.61 11.35 17.58
C GLU A 510 2.71 11.16 18.81
N GLN A 511 1.97 12.21 19.19
CA GLN A 511 1.06 12.17 20.33
C GLN A 511 -0.11 11.21 20.07
N ALA A 512 -0.79 11.34 18.93
CA ALA A 512 -1.89 10.44 18.57
C ALA A 512 -1.43 8.98 18.44
N LEU A 513 -0.22 8.74 17.91
CA LEU A 513 0.36 7.40 17.83
C LEU A 513 0.67 6.81 19.20
N LYS A 514 1.23 7.61 20.11
CA LYS A 514 1.51 7.19 21.48
C LYS A 514 0.23 6.85 22.24
N GLU A 515 -0.81 7.68 22.10
CA GLU A 515 -2.13 7.39 22.66
C GLU A 515 -2.71 6.10 22.08
N LEU A 516 -2.65 5.92 20.76
CA LEU A 516 -3.14 4.70 20.11
C LEU A 516 -2.37 3.45 20.58
N GLN A 517 -1.03 3.53 20.68
CA GLN A 517 -0.20 2.44 21.18
C GLN A 517 -0.54 2.08 22.63
N ASN A 518 -0.77 3.07 23.49
CA ASN A 518 -1.24 2.85 24.85
C ASN A 518 -2.59 2.10 24.84
N ILE A 519 -3.54 2.55 24.03
CA ILE A 519 -4.87 1.92 23.91
C ILE A 519 -4.74 0.46 23.44
N ILE A 520 -4.00 0.22 22.36
CA ILE A 520 -3.80 -1.12 21.79
C ILE A 520 -3.13 -2.03 22.82
N THR A 521 -2.07 -1.57 23.49
CA THR A 521 -1.31 -2.39 24.45
C THR A 521 -2.20 -2.88 25.60
N VAL A 522 -3.04 -2.00 26.14
CA VAL A 522 -3.93 -2.38 27.25
C VAL A 522 -5.09 -3.23 26.73
N ALA A 523 -5.65 -2.94 25.55
CA ALA A 523 -6.69 -3.77 24.93
C ALA A 523 -6.19 -5.19 24.62
N ASP A 524 -4.99 -5.34 24.03
CA ASP A 524 -4.37 -6.62 23.73
C ASP A 524 -4.10 -7.44 25.00
N ARG A 525 -3.61 -6.79 26.07
CA ARG A 525 -3.44 -7.45 27.37
C ARG A 525 -4.77 -7.98 27.90
N GLY A 526 -5.82 -7.17 27.81
CA GLY A 526 -7.18 -7.57 28.18
C GLY A 526 -7.68 -8.76 27.35
N MET A 527 -7.53 -8.70 26.03
CA MET A 527 -7.97 -9.76 25.11
C MET A 527 -7.20 -11.07 25.32
N ASN A 528 -5.89 -11.02 25.54
CA ASN A 528 -5.08 -12.20 25.84
C ASN A 528 -5.54 -12.89 27.13
N MET A 529 -5.89 -12.11 28.15
CA MET A 529 -6.43 -12.65 29.39
C MET A 529 -7.83 -13.25 29.21
N LEU A 530 -8.68 -12.62 28.40
CA LEU A 530 -10.00 -13.14 28.05
C LEU A 530 -9.87 -14.49 27.33
N SER A 531 -8.99 -14.57 26.31
CA SER A 531 -8.72 -15.81 25.58
C SER A 531 -8.20 -16.92 26.49
N ALA A 532 -7.29 -16.61 27.42
CA ALA A 532 -6.78 -17.57 28.39
C ALA A 532 -7.85 -18.05 29.40
N GLU A 533 -8.84 -17.21 29.71
CA GLU A 533 -9.96 -17.60 30.58
C GLU A 533 -10.97 -18.47 29.82
N ILE A 534 -11.27 -18.13 28.56
CA ILE A 534 -12.13 -18.94 27.69
C ILE A 534 -11.52 -20.33 27.49
N GLU A 535 -10.21 -20.40 27.24
CA GLU A 535 -9.52 -21.68 27.05
C GLU A 535 -9.53 -22.52 28.34
N ARG A 536 -9.35 -21.90 29.50
CA ARG A 536 -9.49 -22.59 30.79
C ARG A 536 -10.91 -23.12 31.02
N ALA A 537 -11.93 -22.29 30.80
CA ALA A 537 -13.33 -22.70 30.94
C ALA A 537 -13.69 -23.83 29.96
N ARG A 538 -13.10 -23.83 28.76
CA ARG A 538 -13.26 -24.90 27.78
C ARG A 538 -12.61 -26.21 28.24
N MET A 539 -11.36 -26.16 28.72
CA MET A 539 -10.69 -27.35 29.27
C MET A 539 -11.41 -27.91 30.50
N GLU A 540 -11.91 -27.04 31.40
CA GLU A 540 -12.71 -27.46 32.55
C GLU A 540 -14.02 -28.14 32.12
N GLY A 541 -14.68 -27.62 31.07
CA GLY A 541 -15.90 -28.22 30.51
C GLY A 541 -15.66 -29.57 29.79
N GLU A 542 -14.51 -29.75 29.15
CA GLU A 542 -14.10 -31.02 28.53
C GLU A 542 -13.74 -32.07 29.61
N MET A 543 -13.04 -31.68 30.68
CA MET A 543 -12.75 -32.58 31.82
C MET A 543 -14.01 -33.06 32.55
N VAL A 544 -15.04 -32.22 32.67
CA VAL A 544 -16.34 -32.60 33.26
C VAL A 544 -17.13 -33.57 32.36
N ARG A 545 -16.91 -33.51 31.03
CA ARG A 545 -17.52 -34.44 30.06
C ARG A 545 -16.81 -35.78 29.94
N GLU A 546 -15.51 -35.84 30.19
CA GLU A 546 -14.74 -37.10 30.18
C GLU A 546 -14.74 -37.81 31.54
N GLY A 547 -15.09 -37.11 32.62
CA GLY A 547 -15.13 -37.62 33.99
C GLY A 547 -16.51 -38.05 34.54
N GLY A 548 -17.57 -38.02 33.73
CA GLY A 548 -18.93 -38.46 34.08
C GLY A 548 -19.47 -39.45 33.06
#